data_AF-A0AAD8L3M6-F1
#
_entry.id   AF-A0AAD8L3M6-F1
#
_cell.length_a   1.000
_cell.length_b   1.000
_cell.length_c   1.000
_cell.angle_alpha   90.00
_cell.angle_beta   90.00
_cell.angle_gamma   90.00
#
_symmetry.space_group_name_H-M   'P 1'
#
loop_
_entity.id
_entity.type
_entity.pdbx_description
1 polymer ?
#
loop_
_entity_poly.entity_id
_entity_poly.type
_entity_poly.pdbx_seq_one_letter_code
_entity_poly.pdbx_strand_id
1 'polypeptide(L)'
;MDMDIDKKKKRPSDTTASSPTSKRINKSDQQDIEELIKGSNDEAFHLSWETVNEILQVICSQKTPNDKWDMYAKSFYHKTYKLYTSFPKEQEDDEEEEEEEEEEEEEAEDVALDLVLSSSEEMSSEEDDEDMDMDMVNDDSSSEEYIPVEEDRDNLYDFRRPKLKGPYDFGSYTPGEQPKCIPYHLYQLVKEAADILNPSKWPSSNPNDREKLNVVERKIQFFYTYLHSHLPTGWTYSRETVFTLVGDCNPMPQPRYNTKHYTPISTIVRFSAQEFDAATNITRKDMIRIMSIVHSRTTPAYWKWSAQEVLFYCKLCSCFGIDYCRLETASEDDVSLMYAVRID
;
A
#
# COMPACT_ATOMS: atom_id res chain seq x y z
N MET A 1 -40.54 76.82 30.17
CA MET A 1 -39.27 76.87 29.42
C MET A 1 -39.10 75.52 28.79
N ASP A 2 -39.57 75.42 27.56
CA ASP A 2 -39.36 74.29 26.66
C ASP A 2 -37.88 74.14 26.35
N MET A 3 -37.36 72.92 26.43
CA MET A 3 -36.10 72.55 25.78
C MET A 3 -36.19 71.13 25.23
N ASP A 4 -36.52 71.11 23.94
CA ASP A 4 -35.95 70.35 22.83
C ASP A 4 -35.47 68.91 23.01
N ILE A 5 -36.13 68.07 22.20
CA ILE A 5 -35.84 66.69 21.86
C ILE A 5 -34.64 66.66 20.91
N ASP A 6 -33.51 66.14 21.39
CA ASP A 6 -32.31 65.99 20.57
C ASP A 6 -32.35 64.70 19.73
N LYS A 7 -32.50 64.87 18.41
CA LYS A 7 -32.55 63.78 17.42
C LYS A 7 -31.13 63.28 17.12
N LYS A 8 -30.72 62.17 17.76
CA LYS A 8 -29.50 61.46 17.38
C LYS A 8 -29.62 60.80 15.99
N LYS A 9 -28.89 61.40 15.05
CA LYS A 9 -28.66 61.01 13.67
C LYS A 9 -27.86 59.69 13.62
N LYS A 10 -28.49 58.59 13.18
CA LYS A 10 -27.80 57.32 12.86
C LYS A 10 -26.88 57.53 11.66
N ARG A 11 -25.57 57.30 11.84
CA ARG A 11 -24.61 57.07 10.75
C ARG A 11 -24.82 55.65 10.20
N PRO A 12 -24.83 55.44 8.87
CA PRO A 12 -24.64 54.10 8.32
C PRO A 12 -23.15 53.76 8.39
N SER A 13 -22.82 52.70 9.11
CA SER A 13 -21.51 52.06 9.09
C SER A 13 -21.47 51.11 7.90
N ASP A 14 -20.73 51.50 6.85
CA ASP A 14 -20.30 50.59 5.78
C ASP A 14 -19.39 49.52 6.39
N THR A 15 -19.99 48.37 6.70
CA THR A 15 -19.26 47.13 6.97
C THR A 15 -19.44 46.27 5.73
N THR A 16 -18.47 46.36 4.82
CA THR A 16 -18.34 45.45 3.69
C THR A 16 -17.94 44.08 4.25
N ALA A 17 -18.92 43.32 4.71
CA ALA A 17 -18.78 41.91 4.99
C ALA A 17 -18.51 41.22 3.64
N SER A 18 -17.25 40.86 3.41
CA SER A 18 -16.89 39.88 2.40
C SER A 18 -17.51 38.55 2.80
N SER A 19 -18.67 38.24 2.23
CA SER A 19 -19.28 36.92 2.32
C SER A 19 -18.27 35.90 1.76
N PRO A 20 -17.97 34.80 2.47
CA PRO A 20 -17.29 33.69 1.84
C PRO A 20 -18.25 33.18 0.77
N THR A 21 -17.80 33.23 -0.49
CA THR A 21 -18.44 32.60 -1.62
C THR A 21 -18.43 31.10 -1.39
N SER A 22 -19.40 30.64 -0.59
CA SER A 22 -19.82 29.25 -0.53
C SER A 22 -20.33 28.90 -1.92
N LYS A 23 -19.45 28.40 -2.77
CA LYS A 23 -19.81 27.81 -4.06
C LYS A 23 -20.89 26.78 -3.75
N ARG A 24 -22.11 27.04 -4.24
CA ARG A 24 -23.19 26.05 -4.24
C ARG A 24 -22.65 24.85 -5.03
N ILE A 25 -22.24 23.81 -4.33
CA ILE A 25 -22.13 22.48 -4.92
C ILE A 25 -23.52 22.16 -5.46
N ASN A 26 -23.61 21.85 -6.75
CA ASN A 26 -24.89 21.51 -7.35
C ASN A 26 -25.45 20.26 -6.66
N LYS A 27 -26.75 20.24 -6.39
CA LYS A 27 -27.42 19.10 -5.73
C LYS A 27 -27.19 17.77 -6.48
N SER A 28 -26.98 17.81 -7.79
CA SER A 28 -26.62 16.65 -8.62
C SER A 28 -25.27 16.08 -8.20
N ASP A 29 -24.23 16.92 -8.12
CA ASP A 29 -22.86 16.51 -7.84
C ASP A 29 -22.75 15.93 -6.43
N GLN A 30 -23.54 16.46 -5.49
CA GLN A 30 -23.59 15.94 -4.13
C GLN A 30 -24.30 14.59 -4.03
N GLN A 31 -25.32 14.36 -4.87
CA GLN A 31 -25.99 13.06 -4.94
C GLN A 31 -25.09 12.00 -5.59
N ASP A 32 -24.36 12.35 -6.66
CA ASP A 32 -23.40 11.45 -7.32
C ASP A 32 -22.22 11.09 -6.40
N ILE A 33 -21.73 12.06 -5.61
CA ILE A 33 -20.72 11.81 -4.58
C ILE A 33 -21.28 10.91 -3.47
N GLU A 34 -22.51 11.13 -3.02
CA GLU A 34 -23.13 10.25 -2.03
C GLU A 34 -23.34 8.82 -2.54
N GLU A 35 -23.68 8.64 -3.82
CA GLU A 35 -23.79 7.32 -4.45
C GLU A 35 -22.42 6.64 -4.57
N LEU A 36 -21.37 7.38 -4.95
CA LEU A 36 -19.99 6.87 -4.94
C LEU A 36 -19.52 6.49 -3.52
N ILE A 37 -19.82 7.33 -2.52
CA ILE A 37 -19.49 7.06 -1.12
C ILE A 37 -20.20 5.80 -0.61
N LYS A 38 -21.42 5.53 -1.09
CA LYS A 38 -22.24 4.38 -0.67
C LYS A 38 -22.02 3.12 -1.50
N GLY A 39 -21.49 3.21 -2.72
CA GLY A 39 -21.69 2.17 -3.73
C GLY A 39 -20.45 1.49 -4.32
N SER A 40 -19.26 2.09 -4.27
CA SER A 40 -18.06 1.48 -4.86
C SER A 40 -16.79 1.85 -4.09
N ASN A 41 -15.81 0.95 -4.07
CA ASN A 41 -14.45 1.17 -3.55
C ASN A 41 -13.43 1.34 -4.69
N ASP A 42 -13.92 1.53 -5.92
CA ASP A 42 -13.10 1.51 -7.12
C ASP A 42 -12.34 2.80 -7.34
N GLU A 43 -12.65 3.85 -6.58
CA GLU A 43 -11.91 5.12 -6.61
C GLU A 43 -10.41 4.91 -6.52
N ALA A 44 -9.94 3.91 -5.76
CA ALA A 44 -8.51 3.59 -5.64
C ALA A 44 -7.84 3.26 -6.99
N PHE A 45 -8.59 2.72 -7.97
CA PHE A 45 -8.08 2.46 -9.32
C PHE A 45 -8.13 3.70 -10.24
N HIS A 46 -8.81 4.77 -9.83
CA HIS A 46 -8.83 6.05 -10.55
C HIS A 46 -7.81 7.06 -10.00
N LEU A 47 -7.28 6.83 -8.80
CA LEU A 47 -6.34 7.74 -8.15
C LEU A 47 -4.88 7.46 -8.50
N SER A 48 -4.10 8.53 -8.64
CA SER A 48 -2.65 8.48 -8.62
C SER A 48 -2.13 8.61 -7.18
N TRP A 49 -0.88 8.21 -6.94
CA TRP A 49 -0.27 8.34 -5.61
C TRP A 49 -0.08 9.81 -5.21
N GLU A 50 0.14 10.71 -6.18
CA GLU A 50 0.22 12.16 -5.94
C GLU A 50 -1.11 12.70 -5.43
N THR A 51 -2.24 12.28 -6.04
CA THR A 51 -3.57 12.68 -5.59
C THR A 51 -3.87 12.16 -4.20
N VAL A 52 -3.52 10.90 -3.90
CA VAL A 52 -3.65 10.35 -2.54
C VAL A 52 -2.81 11.14 -1.56
N ASN A 53 -1.56 11.45 -1.89
CA ASN A 53 -0.67 12.23 -1.04
C ASN A 53 -1.23 13.64 -0.75
N GLU A 54 -1.74 14.33 -1.77
CA GLU A 54 -2.39 15.63 -1.59
C GLU A 54 -3.59 15.53 -0.63
N ILE A 55 -4.44 14.51 -0.82
CA ILE A 55 -5.61 14.28 0.04
C ILE A 55 -5.20 14.02 1.49
N LEU A 56 -4.21 13.15 1.72
CA LEU A 56 -3.71 12.86 3.07
C LEU A 56 -3.12 14.09 3.74
N GLN A 57 -2.35 14.90 3.01
CA GLN A 57 -1.80 16.17 3.53
C GLN A 57 -2.92 17.14 3.92
N VAL A 58 -3.97 17.28 3.09
CA VAL A 58 -5.12 18.14 3.41
C VAL A 58 -5.83 17.66 4.67
N ILE A 59 -6.06 16.35 4.81
CA ILE A 59 -6.70 15.76 6.01
C ILE A 59 -5.86 16.01 7.26
N CYS A 60 -4.57 15.66 7.23
CA CYS A 60 -3.68 15.80 8.39
C CYS A 60 -3.45 17.26 8.79
N SER A 61 -3.41 18.18 7.81
CA SER A 61 -3.28 19.62 8.08
C SER A 61 -4.61 20.33 8.37
N GLN A 62 -5.73 19.61 8.34
CA GLN A 62 -7.08 20.14 8.52
C GLN A 62 -7.39 21.33 7.59
N LYS A 63 -6.76 21.35 6.41
CA LYS A 63 -6.96 22.40 5.40
C LYS A 63 -8.25 22.18 4.62
N THR A 64 -8.68 23.23 3.93
CA THR A 64 -9.83 23.18 3.04
C THR A 64 -9.53 22.27 1.83
N PRO A 65 -10.48 21.40 1.42
CA PRO A 65 -10.33 20.57 0.23
C PRO A 65 -10.07 21.37 -1.03
N ASN A 66 -9.37 20.76 -1.99
CA ASN A 66 -9.14 21.36 -3.29
C ASN A 66 -10.40 21.26 -4.17
N ASP A 67 -10.95 22.40 -4.58
CA ASP A 67 -12.14 22.47 -5.44
C ASP A 67 -11.98 21.76 -6.80
N LYS A 68 -10.73 21.55 -7.25
CA LYS A 68 -10.40 20.96 -8.55
C LYS A 68 -10.38 19.44 -8.58
N TRP A 69 -10.55 18.77 -7.43
CA TRP A 69 -10.60 17.31 -7.38
C TRP A 69 -11.78 16.75 -8.19
N ASP A 70 -11.54 15.66 -8.89
CA ASP A 70 -12.57 14.89 -9.56
C ASP A 70 -13.48 14.16 -8.55
N MET A 71 -14.49 13.45 -9.06
CA MET A 71 -15.45 12.74 -8.22
C MET A 71 -14.82 11.61 -7.40
N TYR A 72 -13.78 10.94 -7.91
CA TYR A 72 -13.10 9.83 -7.22
C TYR A 72 -12.23 10.36 -6.07
N ALA A 73 -11.48 11.42 -6.32
CA ALA A 73 -10.68 12.12 -5.31
C ALA A 73 -11.56 12.70 -4.20
N LYS A 74 -12.70 13.31 -4.53
CA LYS A 74 -13.67 13.79 -3.54
C LYS A 74 -14.27 12.64 -2.71
N SER A 75 -14.67 11.54 -3.36
CA SER A 75 -15.18 10.35 -2.65
C SER A 75 -14.14 9.80 -1.67
N PHE A 76 -12.89 9.63 -2.12
CA PHE A 76 -11.79 9.15 -1.30
C PHE A 76 -11.47 10.08 -0.12
N TYR A 77 -11.44 11.40 -0.35
CA TYR A 77 -11.28 12.39 0.71
C TYR A 77 -12.38 12.26 1.76
N HIS A 78 -13.66 12.18 1.36
CA HIS A 78 -14.77 12.10 2.30
C HIS A 78 -14.74 10.81 3.13
N LYS A 79 -14.45 9.66 2.50
CA LYS A 79 -14.30 8.37 3.20
C LYS A 79 -13.16 8.44 4.22
N THR A 80 -11.99 8.90 3.79
CA THR A 80 -10.79 8.98 4.65
C THR A 80 -10.94 10.01 5.77
N TYR A 81 -11.54 11.17 5.50
CA TYR A 81 -11.77 12.22 6.51
C TYR A 81 -12.79 11.77 7.57
N LYS A 82 -13.85 11.08 7.15
CA LYS A 82 -14.82 10.48 8.08
C LYS A 82 -14.12 9.46 8.99
N LEU A 83 -13.22 8.66 8.45
CA LEU A 83 -12.45 7.71 9.24
C LEU A 83 -11.50 8.45 10.21
N TYR A 84 -10.70 9.39 9.70
CA TYR A 84 -9.79 10.23 10.50
C TYR A 84 -10.48 10.87 11.71
N THR A 85 -11.68 11.43 11.52
CA THR A 85 -12.44 12.08 12.61
C THR A 85 -13.12 11.11 13.57
N SER A 86 -13.25 9.83 13.21
CA SER A 86 -13.85 8.81 14.08
C SER A 86 -12.86 8.20 15.07
N PHE A 87 -11.57 8.37 14.84
CA PHE A 87 -10.55 7.89 15.77
C PHE A 87 -10.45 8.88 16.93
N PRO A 88 -10.39 8.37 18.18
CA PRO A 88 -10.06 9.22 19.31
C PRO A 88 -8.76 9.94 18.99
N LYS A 89 -8.75 11.26 19.12
CA LYS A 89 -7.48 11.96 19.25
C LYS A 89 -6.92 11.44 20.57
N GLU A 90 -5.95 10.54 20.49
CA GLU A 90 -5.02 10.33 21.60
C GLU A 90 -4.61 11.75 22.00
N GLN A 91 -4.97 12.15 23.22
CA GLN A 91 -4.41 13.36 23.79
C GLN A 91 -2.91 13.06 23.81
N GLU A 92 -2.18 13.62 22.84
CA GLU A 92 -0.79 13.96 23.04
C GLU A 92 -0.85 14.90 24.25
N ASP A 93 -0.80 14.32 25.44
CA ASP A 93 -0.44 15.05 26.63
C ASP A 93 0.96 15.57 26.28
N ASP A 94 1.02 16.88 26.06
CA ASP A 94 2.26 17.64 26.02
C ASP A 94 2.95 17.39 27.37
N GLU A 95 3.66 16.27 27.49
CA GLU A 95 4.79 16.15 28.40
C GLU A 95 5.80 17.16 27.87
N GLU A 96 5.64 18.41 28.30
CA GLU A 96 6.74 19.37 28.36
C GLU A 96 7.87 18.60 29.04
N GLU A 97 8.87 18.20 28.26
CA GLU A 97 10.16 17.72 28.73
C GLU A 97 10.71 18.83 29.64
N GLU A 98 10.43 18.73 30.94
CA GLU A 98 11.31 19.32 31.95
C GLU A 98 12.63 18.55 31.81
N GLU A 99 13.59 19.18 31.12
CA GLU A 99 15.00 18.80 31.11
C GLU A 99 15.50 18.80 32.57
N GLU A 100 15.27 17.71 33.31
CA GLU A 100 16.06 17.40 34.50
C GLU A 100 17.35 16.73 34.03
N GLU A 101 18.42 17.53 34.01
CA GLU A 101 19.80 17.06 33.95
C GLU A 101 20.07 16.13 35.14
N GLU A 102 19.84 14.81 34.99
CA GLU A 102 20.36 13.82 35.93
C GLU A 102 21.78 13.41 35.51
N GLU A 103 22.70 13.68 36.45
CA GLU A 103 24.13 13.42 36.39
C GLU A 103 24.43 11.92 36.19
N GLU A 104 25.44 11.65 35.36
CA GLU A 104 26.08 10.34 35.20
C GLU A 104 26.62 9.81 36.56
N GLU A 105 26.18 8.64 36.99
CA GLU A 105 27.04 7.71 37.73
C GLU A 105 26.94 6.29 37.15
N GLU A 106 28.08 5.84 36.62
CA GLU A 106 28.35 4.49 36.15
C GLU A 106 28.35 3.50 37.33
N GLU A 107 27.53 2.44 37.28
CA GLU A 107 27.91 1.16 37.88
C GLU A 107 27.64 0.02 36.90
N ALA A 108 28.75 -0.48 36.33
CA ALA A 108 28.80 -1.73 35.61
C ALA A 108 28.72 -2.89 36.62
N GLU A 109 27.61 -3.62 36.63
CA GLU A 109 27.55 -4.95 37.25
C GLU A 109 27.68 -6.04 36.18
N ASP A 110 28.89 -6.59 36.10
CA ASP A 110 29.21 -7.83 35.42
C ASP A 110 28.42 -9.00 36.04
N VAL A 111 27.40 -9.49 35.33
CA VAL A 111 26.81 -10.81 35.61
C VAL A 111 27.19 -11.78 34.51
N ALA A 112 28.25 -12.52 34.80
CA ALA A 112 28.68 -13.69 34.05
C ALA A 112 27.56 -14.75 34.01
N LEU A 113 27.00 -14.99 32.83
CA LEU A 113 26.23 -16.20 32.56
C LEU A 113 27.12 -17.25 31.91
N ASP A 114 27.60 -18.11 32.79
CA ASP A 114 28.17 -19.42 32.54
C ASP A 114 27.14 -20.32 31.84
N LEU A 115 27.39 -20.69 30.58
CA LEU A 115 26.73 -21.85 29.96
C LEU A 115 27.74 -22.67 29.16
N VAL A 116 28.26 -23.64 29.89
CA VAL A 116 29.06 -24.78 29.47
C VAL A 116 28.29 -25.71 28.52
N LEU A 117 28.88 -25.89 27.33
CA LEU A 117 29.12 -27.11 26.54
C LEU A 117 28.01 -28.16 26.34
N SER A 118 27.75 -28.48 25.07
CA SER A 118 27.80 -29.83 24.47
C SER A 118 27.88 -29.67 22.94
N SER A 119 29.05 -29.74 22.30
CA SER A 119 29.80 -30.94 21.86
C SER A 119 29.11 -31.72 20.74
N SER A 120 29.73 -31.69 19.55
CA SER A 120 29.78 -32.69 18.46
C SER A 120 30.79 -32.15 17.42
N GLU A 121 32.08 -32.49 17.53
CA GLU A 121 32.79 -33.51 16.73
C GLU A 121 32.62 -33.31 15.22
N GLU A 122 33.57 -32.64 14.53
CA GLU A 122 34.83 -33.16 13.94
C GLU A 122 34.66 -34.06 12.70
N MET A 123 35.18 -33.58 11.56
CA MET A 123 36.02 -34.27 10.55
C MET A 123 36.40 -33.22 9.48
N SER A 124 37.66 -32.81 9.35
CA SER A 124 38.73 -33.47 8.55
C SER A 124 38.43 -33.36 7.04
N SER A 125 39.26 -32.80 6.15
CA SER A 125 40.74 -32.86 6.03
C SER A 125 41.33 -31.82 5.03
N GLU A 126 42.67 -31.75 5.05
CA GLU A 126 43.66 -31.43 3.98
C GLU A 126 43.70 -29.98 3.46
N GLU A 127 44.67 -29.14 3.86
CA GLU A 127 46.12 -29.11 3.57
C GLU A 127 46.45 -29.05 2.07
N ASP A 128 46.90 -27.89 1.61
CA ASP A 128 47.91 -27.76 0.54
C ASP A 128 48.67 -26.43 0.74
N ASP A 129 49.89 -26.58 1.24
CA ASP A 129 50.96 -25.59 1.28
C ASP A 129 51.60 -25.50 -0.11
N GLU A 130 51.66 -24.29 -0.71
CA GLU A 130 52.69 -24.00 -1.71
C GLU A 130 53.32 -22.63 -1.43
N ASP A 131 54.57 -22.71 -0.98
CA ASP A 131 55.58 -21.68 -0.97
C ASP A 131 55.73 -21.04 -2.36
N MET A 132 55.72 -19.71 -2.45
CA MET A 132 56.39 -19.02 -3.55
C MET A 132 57.21 -17.82 -3.07
N ASP A 133 58.47 -17.90 -3.47
CA ASP A 133 59.61 -17.10 -3.07
C ASP A 133 59.48 -15.59 -3.32
N MET A 134 60.08 -14.84 -2.39
CA MET A 134 60.47 -13.45 -2.58
C MET A 134 61.59 -13.35 -3.61
N ASP A 135 61.33 -12.66 -4.72
CA ASP A 135 62.39 -12.02 -5.50
C ASP A 135 62.36 -10.50 -5.28
N MET A 136 63.40 -10.03 -4.59
CA MET A 136 63.77 -8.63 -4.51
C MET A 136 64.30 -8.16 -5.87
N VAL A 137 63.68 -7.13 -6.42
CA VAL A 137 64.32 -6.24 -7.40
C VAL A 137 64.11 -4.79 -6.97
N ASN A 138 65.20 -4.20 -6.48
CA ASN A 138 65.41 -2.76 -6.40
C ASN A 138 65.99 -2.29 -7.73
N ASP A 139 65.38 -1.30 -8.36
CA ASP A 139 66.01 -0.35 -9.30
C ASP A 139 65.07 0.85 -9.44
N ASP A 140 65.29 1.92 -8.69
CA ASP A 140 66.00 3.16 -9.05
C ASP A 140 65.26 4.08 -10.05
N SER A 141 64.97 5.28 -9.54
CA SER A 141 64.78 6.57 -10.21
C SER A 141 63.84 6.70 -11.41
N SER A 142 62.67 7.29 -11.17
CA SER A 142 62.16 8.35 -12.06
C SER A 142 61.21 9.28 -11.30
N SER A 143 61.38 10.58 -11.59
CA SER A 143 60.66 11.75 -11.10
C SER A 143 59.17 11.80 -11.51
N GLU A 144 58.47 12.75 -10.87
CA GLU A 144 57.13 13.29 -11.25
C GLU A 144 55.98 12.34 -10.89
N GLU A 145 54.86 12.75 -10.32
CA GLU A 145 54.18 14.04 -10.24
C GLU A 145 53.20 13.91 -9.05
N TYR A 146 53.00 14.96 -8.25
CA TYR A 146 51.96 14.96 -7.22
C TYR A 146 50.60 14.98 -7.93
N ILE A 147 50.05 13.80 -8.20
CA ILE A 147 48.66 13.65 -8.63
C ILE A 147 47.82 13.94 -7.38
N PRO A 148 46.96 14.98 -7.38
CA PRO A 148 45.98 15.13 -6.32
C PRO A 148 45.20 13.82 -6.25
N VAL A 149 45.19 13.19 -5.08
CA VAL A 149 44.16 12.20 -4.77
C VAL A 149 42.87 13.00 -4.77
N GLU A 150 42.27 13.16 -5.96
CA GLU A 150 40.86 13.47 -6.05
C GLU A 150 40.19 12.37 -5.25
N GLU A 151 39.58 12.78 -4.15
CA GLU A 151 38.65 11.97 -3.42
C GLU A 151 37.64 11.44 -4.45
N ASP A 152 37.84 10.20 -4.90
CA ASP A 152 36.82 9.35 -5.52
C ASP A 152 35.76 9.02 -4.44
N ARG A 153 35.18 10.08 -3.85
CA ARG A 153 34.01 10.07 -2.96
C ARG A 153 32.71 9.91 -3.72
N ASP A 154 32.77 9.66 -5.03
CA ASP A 154 31.59 9.46 -5.87
C ASP A 154 31.36 8.01 -6.30
N ASN A 155 32.21 7.06 -5.90
CA ASN A 155 31.87 5.62 -5.91
C ASN A 155 31.21 5.19 -4.59
N LEU A 156 30.33 6.05 -4.07
CA LEU A 156 29.30 5.67 -3.12
C LEU A 156 28.49 4.57 -3.80
N TYR A 157 28.72 3.31 -3.39
CA TYR A 157 27.94 2.13 -3.74
C TYR A 157 26.53 2.53 -4.13
N ASP A 158 26.23 2.51 -5.44
CA ASP A 158 24.89 2.63 -5.98
C ASP A 158 24.15 1.38 -5.50
N PHE A 159 23.74 1.39 -4.22
CA PHE A 159 22.90 0.40 -3.56
C PHE A 159 21.53 0.50 -4.24
N ARG A 160 21.47 0.06 -5.50
CA ARG A 160 20.24 -0.09 -6.25
C ARG A 160 19.43 -1.13 -5.52
N ARG A 161 18.46 -0.65 -4.74
CA ARG A 161 17.46 -1.49 -4.08
C ARG A 161 16.98 -2.56 -5.07
N PRO A 162 17.00 -3.85 -4.71
CA PRO A 162 16.60 -4.90 -5.64
C PRO A 162 15.17 -4.70 -6.12
N LYS A 163 14.98 -4.60 -7.44
CA LYS A 163 13.64 -4.49 -8.03
C LYS A 163 13.00 -5.87 -8.08
N LEU A 164 11.83 -5.99 -7.48
CA LEU A 164 10.98 -7.16 -7.62
C LEU A 164 10.51 -7.28 -9.07
N LYS A 165 10.68 -8.47 -9.64
CA LYS A 165 10.13 -8.82 -10.96
C LYS A 165 8.91 -9.69 -10.72
N GLY A 166 7.74 -9.20 -11.10
CA GLY A 166 6.47 -9.91 -10.94
C GLY A 166 6.25 -10.99 -11.99
N PRO A 167 5.27 -11.90 -11.81
CA PRO A 167 4.30 -11.96 -10.70
C PRO A 167 4.92 -12.27 -9.33
N TYR A 168 4.26 -11.86 -8.24
CA TYR A 168 4.80 -12.00 -6.88
C TYR A 168 4.18 -13.18 -6.14
N ASP A 169 5.03 -14.05 -5.62
CA ASP A 169 4.61 -15.09 -4.70
C ASP A 169 4.75 -14.57 -3.26
N PHE A 170 3.63 -14.53 -2.52
CA PHE A 170 3.55 -14.21 -1.09
C PHE A 170 3.35 -15.46 -0.22
N GLY A 171 3.50 -16.63 -0.83
CA GLY A 171 3.26 -17.94 -0.24
C GLY A 171 3.34 -19.00 -1.31
N SER A 172 3.23 -20.26 -0.90
CA SER A 172 3.23 -21.40 -1.80
C SER A 172 2.28 -22.47 -1.33
N TYR A 173 1.74 -23.23 -2.28
CA TYR A 173 0.97 -24.43 -1.99
C TYR A 173 1.90 -25.64 -1.94
N THR A 174 1.55 -26.63 -1.11
CA THR A 174 2.20 -27.95 -1.15
C THR A 174 2.17 -28.49 -2.59
N PRO A 175 3.27 -29.09 -3.11
CA PRO A 175 3.29 -29.64 -4.46
C PRO A 175 2.12 -30.61 -4.71
N GLY A 176 1.34 -30.39 -5.77
CA GLY A 176 0.15 -31.19 -6.11
C GLY A 176 -1.16 -30.63 -5.54
N GLU A 177 -1.08 -29.71 -4.58
CA GLU A 177 -2.23 -29.05 -3.94
C GLU A 177 -2.45 -27.62 -4.45
N GLN A 178 -1.89 -27.27 -5.62
CA GLN A 178 -2.12 -25.96 -6.24
C GLN A 178 -3.60 -25.76 -6.60
N PRO A 179 -4.08 -24.49 -6.61
CA PRO A 179 -5.43 -24.16 -7.05
C PRO A 179 -5.73 -24.70 -8.45
N LYS A 180 -6.85 -25.40 -8.60
CA LYS A 180 -7.31 -25.92 -9.90
C LYS A 180 -8.25 -24.96 -10.62
N CYS A 181 -8.81 -24.01 -9.89
CA CYS A 181 -9.71 -22.99 -10.38
C CYS A 181 -9.26 -21.62 -9.87
N ILE A 182 -9.70 -20.56 -10.56
CA ILE A 182 -9.44 -19.20 -10.11
C ILE A 182 -10.23 -18.86 -8.84
N PRO A 183 -9.69 -17.96 -8.00
CA PRO A 183 -10.40 -17.31 -6.92
C PRO A 183 -11.77 -16.74 -7.34
N TYR A 184 -12.80 -16.88 -6.49
CA TYR A 184 -14.15 -16.36 -6.75
C TYR A 184 -14.20 -14.86 -7.09
N HIS A 185 -13.47 -14.00 -6.37
CA HIS A 185 -13.41 -12.56 -6.69
C HIS A 185 -12.77 -12.31 -8.06
N LEU A 186 -11.73 -13.06 -8.43
CA LEU A 186 -11.17 -12.98 -9.77
C LEU A 186 -12.18 -13.46 -10.83
N TYR A 187 -12.94 -14.52 -10.55
CA TYR A 187 -14.04 -14.96 -11.42
C TYR A 187 -15.10 -13.87 -11.60
N GLN A 188 -15.50 -13.17 -10.52
CA GLN A 188 -16.45 -12.06 -10.63
C GLN A 188 -15.92 -10.93 -11.53
N LEU A 189 -14.64 -10.57 -11.41
CA LEU A 189 -14.01 -9.57 -12.28
C LEU A 189 -13.95 -10.03 -13.75
N VAL A 190 -13.59 -11.29 -14.00
CA VAL A 190 -13.57 -11.87 -15.36
C VAL A 190 -14.98 -11.91 -15.96
N LYS A 191 -15.99 -12.25 -15.14
CA LYS A 191 -17.39 -12.23 -15.55
C LYS A 191 -17.86 -10.81 -15.86
N GLU A 192 -17.50 -9.84 -15.04
CA GLU A 192 -17.80 -8.42 -15.28
C GLU A 192 -17.17 -7.94 -16.60
N ALA A 193 -15.90 -8.28 -16.85
CA ALA A 193 -15.24 -7.99 -18.12
C ALA A 193 -15.96 -8.63 -19.31
N ALA A 194 -16.36 -9.90 -19.20
CA ALA A 194 -17.14 -10.59 -20.23
C ALA A 194 -18.50 -9.94 -20.47
N ASP A 195 -19.18 -9.52 -19.41
CA ASP A 195 -20.47 -8.83 -19.49
C ASP A 195 -20.36 -7.47 -20.19
N ILE A 196 -19.28 -6.72 -19.95
CA ILE A 196 -18.99 -5.44 -20.62
C ILE A 196 -18.62 -5.67 -22.10
N LEU A 197 -17.87 -6.73 -22.40
CA LEU A 197 -17.45 -7.08 -23.76
C LEU A 197 -18.54 -7.76 -24.60
N ASN A 198 -19.68 -8.11 -23.99
CA ASN A 198 -20.72 -8.90 -24.65
C ASN A 198 -21.33 -8.14 -25.85
N PRO A 199 -21.17 -8.63 -27.10
CA PRO A 199 -21.65 -7.94 -28.30
C PRO A 199 -23.17 -7.73 -28.32
N SER A 200 -23.94 -8.63 -27.66
CA SER A 200 -25.40 -8.51 -27.57
C SER A 200 -25.87 -7.34 -26.71
N LYS A 201 -25.01 -6.86 -25.80
CA LYS A 201 -25.23 -5.66 -24.98
C LYS A 201 -24.60 -4.41 -25.59
N TRP A 202 -24.10 -4.49 -26.83
CA TRP A 202 -23.33 -3.45 -27.51
C TRP A 202 -24.09 -2.75 -28.67
N PRO A 203 -25.27 -2.13 -28.46
CA PRO A 203 -25.89 -1.31 -29.50
C PRO A 203 -25.26 0.09 -29.65
N SER A 204 -24.41 0.52 -28.72
CA SER A 204 -23.75 1.83 -28.77
C SER A 204 -22.43 1.77 -28.01
N SER A 205 -21.31 2.04 -28.67
CA SER A 205 -19.99 2.22 -28.05
C SER A 205 -20.03 3.41 -27.08
N ASN A 206 -20.43 3.16 -25.83
CA ASN A 206 -20.45 4.17 -24.78
C ASN A 206 -19.01 4.31 -24.25
N PRO A 207 -18.40 5.51 -24.30
CA PRO A 207 -17.06 5.72 -23.74
C PRO A 207 -16.95 5.30 -22.26
N ASN A 208 -18.05 5.36 -21.50
CA ASN A 208 -18.11 4.92 -20.10
C ASN A 208 -17.84 3.41 -19.95
N ASP A 209 -18.29 2.58 -20.90
CA ASP A 209 -18.09 1.12 -20.82
C ASP A 209 -16.63 0.76 -21.07
N ARG A 210 -15.92 1.52 -21.91
CA ARG A 210 -14.48 1.36 -22.10
C ARG A 210 -13.68 1.74 -20.85
N GLU A 211 -14.07 2.81 -20.16
CA GLU A 211 -13.43 3.22 -18.91
C GLU A 211 -13.66 2.18 -17.81
N LYS A 212 -14.89 1.69 -17.67
CA LYS A 212 -15.23 0.58 -16.76
C LYS A 212 -14.42 -0.67 -17.07
N LEU A 213 -14.34 -1.08 -18.33
CA LEU A 213 -13.53 -2.23 -18.73
C LEU A 213 -12.06 -2.05 -18.34
N ASN A 214 -11.48 -0.86 -18.57
CA ASN A 214 -10.09 -0.58 -18.17
C ASN A 214 -9.89 -0.68 -16.65
N VAL A 215 -10.88 -0.32 -15.83
CA VAL A 215 -10.83 -0.47 -14.37
C VAL A 215 -10.85 -1.95 -13.99
N VAL A 216 -11.79 -2.71 -14.54
CA VAL A 216 -11.91 -4.16 -14.29
C VAL A 216 -10.63 -4.89 -14.69
N GLU A 217 -10.06 -4.57 -15.85
CA GLU A 217 -8.80 -5.17 -16.30
C GLU A 217 -7.60 -4.79 -15.42
N ARG A 218 -7.55 -3.56 -14.91
CA ARG A 218 -6.53 -3.17 -13.92
C ARG A 218 -6.69 -3.94 -12.61
N LYS A 219 -7.92 -4.24 -12.18
CA LYS A 219 -8.17 -5.12 -11.02
C LYS A 219 -7.73 -6.56 -11.29
N ILE A 220 -8.04 -7.10 -12.47
CA ILE A 220 -7.58 -8.43 -12.89
C ILE A 220 -6.05 -8.50 -12.88
N GLN A 221 -5.39 -7.50 -13.46
CA GLN A 221 -3.93 -7.41 -13.49
C GLN A 221 -3.34 -7.26 -12.08
N PHE A 222 -3.98 -6.50 -11.20
CA PHE A 222 -3.58 -6.39 -9.80
C PHE A 222 -3.64 -7.76 -9.11
N PHE A 223 -4.75 -8.50 -9.28
CA PHE A 223 -4.90 -9.85 -8.76
C PHE A 223 -3.79 -10.78 -9.30
N TYR A 224 -3.55 -10.74 -10.61
CA TYR A 224 -2.49 -11.53 -11.24
C TYR A 224 -1.09 -11.21 -10.70
N THR A 225 -0.84 -9.95 -10.35
CA THR A 225 0.48 -9.51 -9.89
C THR A 225 0.72 -9.85 -8.43
N TYR A 226 -0.27 -9.61 -7.56
CA TYR A 226 -0.08 -9.67 -6.10
C TYR A 226 -0.65 -10.92 -5.43
N LEU A 227 -1.50 -11.69 -6.11
CA LEU A 227 -2.12 -12.90 -5.59
C LEU A 227 -1.88 -14.08 -6.52
N HIS A 228 -0.75 -14.03 -7.23
CA HIS A 228 -0.33 -15.00 -8.24
C HIS A 228 -0.30 -16.44 -7.70
N SER A 229 0.18 -16.62 -6.46
CA SER A 229 0.26 -17.91 -5.78
C SER A 229 -1.11 -18.62 -5.64
N HIS A 230 -2.21 -17.87 -5.73
CA HIS A 230 -3.58 -18.38 -5.65
C HIS A 230 -4.21 -18.71 -7.01
N LEU A 231 -3.46 -18.59 -8.10
CA LEU A 231 -3.93 -18.87 -9.45
C LEU A 231 -3.56 -20.28 -9.90
N PRO A 232 -4.36 -20.91 -10.77
CA PRO A 232 -3.95 -22.13 -11.43
C PRO A 232 -2.70 -21.94 -12.27
N THR A 233 -1.84 -22.96 -12.31
CA THR A 233 -0.63 -22.96 -13.14
C THR A 233 -0.96 -22.67 -14.60
N GLY A 234 -0.29 -21.67 -15.18
CA GLY A 234 -0.49 -21.28 -16.58
C GLY A 234 -1.73 -20.43 -16.84
N TRP A 235 -2.44 -19.99 -15.80
CA TRP A 235 -3.57 -19.09 -15.97
C TRP A 235 -3.13 -17.74 -16.56
N THR A 236 -3.86 -17.28 -17.57
CA THR A 236 -3.65 -15.97 -18.21
C THR A 236 -4.98 -15.34 -18.56
N TYR A 237 -5.04 -14.01 -18.48
CA TYR A 237 -6.20 -13.24 -18.94
C TYR A 237 -6.02 -12.79 -20.39
N SER A 238 -7.03 -13.02 -21.22
CA SER A 238 -7.15 -12.43 -22.55
C SER A 238 -8.60 -12.08 -22.83
N ARG A 239 -8.82 -10.93 -23.50
CA ARG A 239 -10.16 -10.51 -23.94
C ARG A 239 -10.79 -11.53 -24.89
N GLU A 240 -9.98 -12.27 -25.65
CA GLU A 240 -10.44 -13.27 -26.62
C GLU A 240 -10.96 -14.54 -25.94
N THR A 241 -10.38 -14.90 -24.79
CA THR A 241 -10.70 -16.12 -24.05
C THR A 241 -11.65 -15.87 -22.88
N VAL A 242 -12.04 -14.62 -22.62
CA VAL A 242 -12.84 -14.22 -21.45
C VAL A 242 -14.16 -14.99 -21.34
N PHE A 243 -14.86 -15.21 -22.46
CA PHE A 243 -16.13 -15.95 -22.48
C PHE A 243 -15.94 -17.44 -22.19
N THR A 244 -14.86 -18.03 -22.69
CA THR A 244 -14.48 -19.43 -22.40
C THR A 244 -14.12 -19.59 -20.93
N LEU A 245 -13.31 -18.67 -20.38
CA LEU A 245 -12.93 -18.66 -18.97
C LEU A 245 -14.14 -18.62 -18.03
N VAL A 246 -15.15 -17.81 -18.34
CA VAL A 246 -16.40 -17.75 -17.56
C VAL A 246 -17.19 -19.06 -17.66
N GLY A 247 -17.22 -19.68 -18.85
CA GLY A 247 -17.94 -20.94 -19.09
C GLY A 247 -17.31 -22.14 -18.38
N ASP A 248 -15.99 -22.17 -18.27
CA ASP A 248 -15.23 -23.26 -17.64
C ASP A 248 -15.21 -23.16 -16.10
N CYS A 249 -15.49 -21.98 -15.54
CA CYS A 249 -15.53 -21.77 -14.10
C CYS A 249 -16.87 -22.24 -13.51
N ASN A 250 -16.84 -23.38 -12.80
CA ASN A 250 -18.01 -23.89 -12.09
C ASN A 250 -18.22 -23.11 -10.77
N PRO A 251 -19.33 -22.38 -10.57
CA PRO A 251 -19.60 -21.68 -9.30
C PRO A 251 -19.92 -22.73 -8.21
N MET A 252 -18.89 -23.12 -7.45
CA MET A 252 -18.96 -24.19 -6.45
C MET A 252 -19.89 -23.86 -5.25
N PRO A 253 -20.46 -24.87 -4.55
CA PRO A 253 -21.39 -24.69 -3.43
C PRO A 253 -20.74 -24.68 -2.02
N GLN A 254 -19.41 -24.69 -1.88
CA GLN A 254 -18.66 -24.72 -0.60
C GLN A 254 -17.41 -23.80 -0.68
N PRO A 255 -16.64 -23.57 0.42
CA PRO A 255 -16.02 -22.26 0.70
C PRO A 255 -15.30 -21.68 -0.51
N ARG A 256 -15.48 -20.38 -0.73
CA ARG A 256 -15.05 -19.69 -1.96
C ARG A 256 -13.56 -19.88 -2.25
N TYR A 257 -12.76 -20.17 -1.22
CA TYR A 257 -11.33 -20.38 -1.27
C TYR A 257 -10.93 -21.61 -0.46
N ASN A 258 -10.04 -22.44 -1.00
CA ASN A 258 -9.37 -23.49 -0.24
C ASN A 258 -7.90 -23.09 -0.03
N THR A 259 -7.58 -22.65 1.18
CA THR A 259 -6.23 -22.26 1.60
C THR A 259 -5.58 -23.27 2.54
N LYS A 260 -6.17 -24.46 2.72
CA LYS A 260 -5.70 -25.48 3.68
C LYS A 260 -4.23 -25.89 3.49
N HIS A 261 -3.77 -25.87 2.24
CA HIS A 261 -2.41 -26.26 1.85
C HIS A 261 -1.51 -25.06 1.50
N TYR A 262 -2.01 -23.85 1.76
CA TYR A 262 -1.27 -22.62 1.51
C TYR A 262 -0.36 -22.31 2.71
N THR A 263 0.93 -22.18 2.43
CA THR A 263 1.92 -21.71 3.39
C THR A 263 2.30 -20.29 3.01
N PRO A 264 1.88 -19.26 3.78
CA PRO A 264 2.32 -17.90 3.52
C PRO A 264 3.83 -17.79 3.71
N ILE A 265 4.45 -16.90 2.95
CA ILE A 265 5.84 -16.53 3.18
C ILE A 265 5.91 -15.82 4.53
N SER A 266 6.73 -16.35 5.43
CA SER A 266 7.15 -15.63 6.63
C SER A 266 8.29 -14.68 6.26
N THR A 267 8.31 -13.49 6.86
CA THR A 267 9.44 -12.55 6.75
C THR A 267 10.72 -13.05 7.41
N ILE A 268 10.66 -14.18 8.11
CA ILE A 268 11.81 -14.88 8.67
C ILE A 268 12.68 -15.48 7.56
N VAL A 269 12.09 -15.77 6.39
CA VAL A 269 12.88 -16.07 5.19
C VAL A 269 13.56 -14.77 4.76
N ARG A 270 14.90 -14.77 4.73
CA ARG A 270 15.79 -13.63 4.43
C ARG A 270 15.50 -12.99 3.05
N PHE A 271 14.39 -12.28 2.89
CA PHE A 271 14.26 -11.30 1.81
C PHE A 271 15.21 -10.17 2.15
N SER A 272 15.94 -9.66 1.16
CA SER A 272 16.61 -8.38 1.38
C SER A 272 15.49 -7.40 1.74
N ALA A 273 15.58 -6.75 2.91
CA ALA A 273 14.57 -5.81 3.41
C ALA A 273 14.34 -4.60 2.47
N GLN A 274 15.03 -4.58 1.33
CA GLN A 274 15.09 -3.53 0.33
C GLN A 274 14.42 -3.91 -0.99
N GLU A 275 13.91 -5.14 -1.13
CA GLU A 275 13.15 -5.55 -2.31
C GLU A 275 11.86 -4.75 -2.45
N PHE A 276 11.65 -4.12 -3.62
CA PHE A 276 10.48 -3.30 -3.87
C PHE A 276 9.90 -3.49 -5.27
N ASP A 277 8.59 -3.28 -5.40
CA ASP A 277 7.92 -3.22 -6.70
C ASP A 277 8.09 -1.84 -7.31
N ALA A 278 8.64 -1.79 -8.53
CA ALA A 278 8.87 -0.52 -9.21
C ALA A 278 7.56 0.20 -9.61
N ALA A 279 6.44 -0.53 -9.76
CA ALA A 279 5.17 0.08 -10.17
C ALA A 279 4.46 0.81 -9.01
N THR A 280 4.51 0.24 -7.81
CA THR A 280 3.91 0.84 -6.60
C THR A 280 4.90 1.58 -5.73
N ASN A 281 6.19 1.33 -5.91
CA ASN A 281 7.28 1.79 -5.04
C ASN A 281 7.13 1.32 -3.58
N ILE A 282 6.51 0.15 -3.36
CA ILE A 282 6.28 -0.45 -2.04
C ILE A 282 7.21 -1.64 -1.87
N THR A 283 7.74 -1.83 -0.66
CA THR A 283 8.57 -3.00 -0.37
C THR A 283 7.74 -4.27 -0.24
N ARG A 284 8.34 -5.44 -0.52
CA ARG A 284 7.67 -6.73 -0.28
C ARG A 284 7.21 -6.86 1.18
N LYS A 285 8.00 -6.36 2.13
CA LYS A 285 7.69 -6.34 3.56
C LYS A 285 6.40 -5.55 3.84
N ASP A 286 6.29 -4.36 3.28
CA ASP A 286 5.11 -3.51 3.47
C ASP A 286 3.86 -4.11 2.83
N MET A 287 3.99 -4.76 1.66
CA MET A 287 2.88 -5.51 1.06
C MET A 287 2.38 -6.64 1.95
N ILE A 288 3.29 -7.45 2.51
CA ILE A 288 2.97 -8.54 3.45
C ILE A 288 2.28 -7.98 4.70
N ARG A 289 2.79 -6.86 5.24
CA ARG A 289 2.18 -6.15 6.36
C ARG A 289 0.75 -5.72 6.04
N ILE A 290 0.54 -5.08 4.88
CA ILE A 290 -0.79 -4.62 4.46
C ILE A 290 -1.75 -5.81 4.28
N MET A 291 -1.32 -6.89 3.63
CA MET A 291 -2.13 -8.12 3.50
C MET A 291 -2.52 -8.69 4.87
N SER A 292 -1.57 -8.76 5.81
CA SER A 292 -1.80 -9.23 7.18
C SER A 292 -2.83 -8.36 7.92
N ILE A 293 -2.79 -7.04 7.71
CA ILE A 293 -3.76 -6.10 8.30
C ILE A 293 -5.16 -6.36 7.73
N VAL A 294 -5.30 -6.50 6.42
CA VAL A 294 -6.60 -6.79 5.81
C VAL A 294 -7.14 -8.14 6.30
N HIS A 295 -6.29 -9.17 6.36
CA HIS A 295 -6.64 -10.47 6.92
C HIS A 295 -7.11 -10.40 8.39
N SER A 296 -6.52 -9.52 9.19
CA SER A 296 -6.91 -9.34 10.58
C SER A 296 -8.30 -8.71 10.78
N ARG A 297 -8.90 -8.17 9.70
CA ARG A 297 -10.18 -7.45 9.71
C ARG A 297 -10.25 -6.28 10.71
N THR A 298 -9.09 -5.73 11.08
CA THR A 298 -8.99 -4.59 11.98
C THR A 298 -8.70 -3.35 11.16
N THR A 299 -9.60 -2.37 11.15
CA THR A 299 -9.44 -1.14 10.37
C THR A 299 -8.24 -0.34 10.86
N PRO A 300 -7.19 -0.16 10.04
CA PRO A 300 -5.99 0.57 10.45
C PRO A 300 -6.23 2.09 10.40
N ALA A 301 -5.41 2.82 11.15
CA ALA A 301 -5.24 4.26 10.96
C ALA A 301 -4.41 4.56 9.70
N TYR A 302 -4.86 4.11 8.53
CA TYR A 302 -4.05 4.10 7.31
C TYR A 302 -3.67 5.50 6.82
N TRP A 303 -4.35 6.57 7.24
CA TRP A 303 -3.93 7.94 6.90
C TRP A 303 -2.57 8.33 7.50
N LYS A 304 -2.04 7.53 8.44
CA LYS A 304 -0.67 7.66 8.96
C LYS A 304 0.38 6.97 8.05
N TRP A 305 -0.02 6.24 7.01
CA TRP A 305 0.89 5.54 6.10
C TRP A 305 1.31 6.41 4.91
N SER A 306 2.30 5.94 4.15
CA SER A 306 2.65 6.59 2.88
C SER A 306 1.52 6.49 1.85
N ALA A 307 1.45 7.44 0.93
CA ALA A 307 0.42 7.46 -0.11
C ALA A 307 0.42 6.18 -0.97
N GLN A 308 1.59 5.61 -1.22
CA GLN A 308 1.76 4.35 -1.94
C GLN A 308 1.10 3.19 -1.18
N GLU A 309 1.40 3.05 0.11
CA GLU A 309 0.82 2.00 0.96
C GLU A 309 -0.70 2.12 1.08
N VAL A 310 -1.20 3.33 1.27
CA VAL A 310 -2.65 3.60 1.29
C VAL A 310 -3.29 3.20 -0.04
N LEU A 311 -2.68 3.58 -1.16
CA LEU A 311 -3.21 3.25 -2.49
C LEU A 311 -3.21 1.74 -2.74
N PHE A 312 -2.17 1.02 -2.31
CA PHE A 312 -2.11 -0.44 -2.40
C PHE A 312 -3.17 -1.12 -1.53
N TYR A 313 -3.30 -0.68 -0.29
CA TYR A 313 -4.33 -1.15 0.65
C TYR A 313 -5.74 -1.00 0.09
N CYS A 314 -6.09 0.19 -0.41
CA CYS A 314 -7.41 0.45 -0.98
C CYS A 314 -7.66 -0.35 -2.27
N LYS A 315 -6.66 -0.51 -3.14
CA LYS A 315 -6.75 -1.36 -4.34
C LYS A 315 -6.97 -2.83 -3.98
N LEU A 316 -6.24 -3.33 -2.99
CA LEU A 316 -6.38 -4.69 -2.49
C LEU A 316 -7.79 -4.92 -1.96
N CYS A 317 -8.34 -4.01 -1.15
CA CYS A 317 -9.72 -4.12 -0.66
C CYS A 317 -10.75 -4.05 -1.80
N SER A 318 -10.58 -3.14 -2.76
CA SER A 318 -11.46 -2.98 -3.93
C SER A 318 -11.54 -4.24 -4.80
N CYS A 319 -10.43 -4.97 -4.98
CA CYS A 319 -10.42 -6.25 -5.69
C CYS A 319 -11.35 -7.32 -5.09
N PHE A 320 -11.67 -7.20 -3.80
CA PHE A 320 -12.50 -8.14 -3.03
C PHE A 320 -13.85 -7.55 -2.63
N GLY A 321 -14.17 -6.33 -3.07
CA GLY A 321 -15.39 -5.64 -2.66
C GLY A 321 -15.42 -5.29 -1.16
N ILE A 322 -14.27 -5.24 -0.50
CA ILE A 322 -14.14 -4.94 0.93
C ILE A 322 -14.17 -3.42 1.13
N ASP A 323 -14.96 -2.94 2.08
CA ASP A 323 -14.91 -1.55 2.55
C ASP A 323 -13.62 -1.32 3.36
N TYR A 324 -12.66 -0.64 2.74
CA TYR A 324 -11.36 -0.32 3.35
C TYR A 324 -11.46 0.70 4.49
N CYS A 325 -12.62 1.31 4.73
CA CYS A 325 -12.85 2.13 5.91
C CYS A 325 -13.44 1.32 7.09
N ARG A 326 -13.84 0.06 6.86
CA ARG A 326 -14.57 -0.77 7.84
C ARG A 326 -14.28 -2.25 7.63
N LEU A 327 -13.03 -2.65 7.83
CA LEU A 327 -12.59 -4.03 7.63
C LEU A 327 -13.31 -5.05 8.52
N GLU A 328 -13.87 -4.62 9.65
CA GLU A 328 -14.61 -5.48 10.58
C GLU A 328 -15.88 -6.06 9.93
N THR A 329 -16.36 -5.43 8.84
CA THR A 329 -17.52 -5.89 8.08
C THR A 329 -17.19 -6.93 7.01
N ALA A 330 -15.91 -7.16 6.73
CA ALA A 330 -15.48 -8.15 5.74
C ALA A 330 -15.73 -9.58 6.23
N SER A 331 -16.18 -10.46 5.34
CA SER A 331 -16.31 -11.87 5.68
C SER A 331 -14.94 -12.55 5.75
N GLU A 332 -14.85 -13.66 6.49
CA GLU A 332 -13.61 -14.46 6.57
C GLU A 332 -13.17 -14.97 5.20
N ASP A 333 -14.15 -15.38 4.39
CA ASP A 333 -13.92 -15.80 3.01
C ASP A 333 -13.31 -14.67 2.17
N ASP A 334 -13.76 -13.41 2.34
CA ASP A 334 -13.25 -12.31 1.51
C ASP A 334 -11.79 -11.95 1.83
N VAL A 335 -11.34 -12.21 3.05
CA VAL A 335 -9.96 -11.90 3.45
C VAL A 335 -9.03 -13.12 3.45
N SER A 336 -9.54 -14.34 3.21
CA SER A 336 -8.77 -15.58 3.40
C SER A 336 -7.52 -15.69 2.52
N LEU A 337 -7.53 -15.04 1.34
CA LEU A 337 -6.38 -15.01 0.43
C LEU A 337 -5.29 -14.02 0.85
N MET A 338 -5.56 -13.19 1.85
CA MET A 338 -4.61 -12.20 2.38
C MET A 338 -3.88 -12.74 3.61
N TYR A 339 -4.06 -14.04 3.92
CA TYR A 339 -3.36 -14.68 5.01
C TYR A 339 -1.85 -14.60 4.79
N ALA A 340 -1.20 -13.89 5.70
CA ALA A 340 0.23 -13.73 5.80
C ALA A 340 0.64 -13.86 7.27
N VAL A 341 1.86 -14.34 7.52
CA VAL A 341 2.38 -14.46 8.90
C VAL A 341 2.53 -13.06 9.48
N ARG A 342 1.88 -12.80 10.63
CA ARG A 342 2.03 -11.53 11.35
C ARG A 342 3.51 -11.29 11.63
N ILE A 343 3.96 -10.08 11.29
CA ILE A 343 5.27 -9.57 11.65
C ILE A 343 4.99 -8.65 12.83
N ASP A 344 5.30 -9.13 14.03
CA ASP A 344 5.27 -8.30 15.23
C ASP A 344 6.53 -7.42 15.30
#